data_AF-A0A537YBJ4-F1
#
_entry.id   AF-A0A537YBJ4-F1
#
_cell.length_a   1.000
_cell.length_b   1.000
_cell.length_c   1.000
_cell.angle_alpha   90.00
_cell.angle_beta   90.00
_cell.angle_gamma   90.00
#
_symmetry.space_group_name_H-M   'P 1'
#
loop_
_entity.id
_entity.type
_entity.pdbx_description
1 polymer ?
#
loop_
_entity_poly.entity_id
_entity_poly.type
_entity_poly.pdbx_seq_one_letter_code
_entity_poly.pdbx_strand_id
1 'polypeptide(L)'
;MTRALSRDAAVLAHVDEMGSLALGLLEAATEAFVRRDLARAHRLPAMDEPIDRLDRGMLAEVMRASANRAVLEWAIPMHLAARLIERVGDHAVDMGERVGFLVTGVFREFTDASHDVVVHRWEPPRLDAGGMC
;
A
#
# COMPACT_ATOMS: atom_id res chain seq x y z
N MET A 1 -14.02 -19.77 -13.35
CA MET A 1 -13.31 -19.90 -14.65
C MET A 1 -11.82 -20.27 -14.52
N THR A 2 -11.29 -20.57 -13.33
CA THR A 2 -9.85 -20.87 -13.09
C THR A 2 -9.50 -22.33 -12.82
N ARG A 3 -10.48 -23.25 -12.81
CA ARG A 3 -10.27 -24.63 -12.31
C ARG A 3 -9.54 -25.56 -13.29
N ALA A 4 -9.29 -25.12 -14.53
CA ALA A 4 -8.73 -25.95 -15.60
C ALA A 4 -7.38 -25.47 -16.18
N LEU A 5 -6.82 -24.37 -15.67
CA LEU A 5 -5.54 -23.87 -16.16
C LEU A 5 -4.38 -24.43 -15.35
N SER A 6 -3.28 -24.75 -16.04
CA SER A 6 -2.02 -25.18 -15.43
C SER A 6 -1.48 -24.06 -14.54
N ARG A 7 -1.26 -24.36 -13.26
CA ARG A 7 -0.83 -23.41 -12.23
C ARG A 7 0.69 -23.39 -12.12
N ASP A 8 1.24 -22.23 -11.79
CA ASP A 8 2.65 -22.08 -11.44
C ASP A 8 2.80 -21.98 -9.91
N ALA A 9 3.70 -22.79 -9.34
CA ALA A 9 3.89 -22.87 -7.90
C ALA A 9 4.57 -21.62 -7.31
N ALA A 10 5.47 -20.97 -8.06
CA ALA A 10 6.15 -19.75 -7.61
C ALA A 10 5.17 -18.58 -7.57
N VAL A 11 4.32 -18.43 -8.58
CA VAL A 11 3.25 -17.42 -8.61
C VAL A 11 2.30 -17.59 -7.42
N LEU A 12 1.90 -18.84 -7.12
CA LEU A 12 1.03 -19.12 -5.97
C LEU A 12 1.70 -18.79 -4.64
N ALA A 13 2.97 -19.16 -4.48
CA ALA A 13 3.73 -18.88 -3.26
C ALA A 13 3.86 -17.37 -3.01
N HIS A 14 4.19 -16.59 -4.04
CA HIS A 14 4.25 -15.13 -3.92
C HIS A 14 2.91 -14.52 -3.51
N VAL A 15 1.81 -14.90 -4.15
CA VAL A 15 0.47 -14.34 -3.83
C VAL A 15 0.05 -14.71 -2.40
N ASP A 16 0.33 -15.94 -1.96
CA ASP A 16 0.02 -16.40 -0.60
C ASP A 16 0.84 -15.66 0.46
N GLU A 17 2.13 -15.47 0.21
CA GLU A 17 3.02 -14.69 1.09
C GLU A 17 2.59 -13.22 1.15
N MET A 18 2.33 -12.59 -0.01
CA MET A 18 1.82 -11.21 -0.08
C MET A 18 0.51 -11.05 0.70
N GLY A 19 -0.43 -11.99 0.56
CA GLY A 19 -1.69 -11.95 1.28
C GLY A 19 -1.52 -12.04 2.80
N SER A 20 -0.60 -12.91 3.25
CA SER A 20 -0.28 -13.06 4.67
C SER A 20 0.37 -11.81 5.26
N LEU A 21 1.30 -11.20 4.52
CA LEU A 21 1.96 -9.96 4.91
C LEU A 21 0.97 -8.79 4.95
N ALA A 22 0.11 -8.65 3.93
CA ALA A 22 -0.88 -7.60 3.85
C ALA A 22 -1.90 -7.66 5.00
N LEU A 23 -2.30 -8.85 5.42
CA LEU A 23 -3.17 -9.02 6.59
C LEU A 23 -2.49 -8.49 7.87
N GLY A 24 -1.23 -8.87 8.10
CA GLY A 24 -0.48 -8.38 9.25
C GLY A 24 -0.23 -6.87 9.23
N LEU A 25 -0.01 -6.31 8.04
CA LEU A 25 0.13 -4.87 7.84
C LEU A 25 -1.17 -4.11 8.15
N LEU A 26 -2.31 -4.62 7.67
CA LEU A 26 -3.63 -4.05 7.95
C LEU A 26 -3.99 -4.12 9.45
N GLU A 27 -3.67 -5.23 10.11
CA GLU A 27 -3.82 -5.36 11.57
C GLU A 27 -2.97 -4.31 12.31
N ALA A 28 -1.72 -4.12 11.91
CA ALA A 28 -0.85 -3.11 12.52
C ALA A 28 -1.34 -1.68 12.26
N ALA A 29 -1.83 -1.37 11.06
CA ALA A 29 -2.40 -0.06 10.73
C ALA A 29 -3.67 0.22 11.54
N THR A 30 -4.55 -0.78 11.66
CA THR A 30 -5.77 -0.68 12.47
C THR A 30 -5.45 -0.44 13.94
N GLU A 31 -4.49 -1.19 14.48
CA GLU A 31 -4.07 -1.04 15.87
C GLU A 31 -3.41 0.32 16.14
N ALA A 32 -2.59 0.82 15.19
CA ALA A 32 -2.03 2.16 15.26
C ALA A 32 -3.12 3.22 15.32
N PHE A 33 -4.17 3.06 14.51
CA PHE A 33 -5.31 3.98 14.50
C PHE A 33 -6.12 3.95 15.79
N VAL A 34 -6.55 2.76 16.22
CA VAL A 34 -7.39 2.60 17.44
C VAL A 34 -6.68 3.13 18.68
N ARG A 35 -5.37 2.88 18.80
CA ARG A 35 -4.59 3.30 19.97
C ARG A 35 -3.93 4.66 19.83
N ARG A 36 -4.05 5.31 18.68
CA ARG A 36 -3.30 6.54 18.34
C ARG A 36 -1.79 6.37 18.54
N ASP A 37 -1.29 5.19 18.17
CA ASP A 37 0.10 4.79 18.37
C ASP A 37 0.96 5.24 17.20
N LEU A 38 1.57 6.42 17.35
CA LEU A 38 2.46 7.03 16.37
C LEU A 38 3.68 6.14 16.06
N ALA A 39 4.22 5.45 17.06
CA ALA A 39 5.39 4.61 16.88
C ALA A 39 5.06 3.37 16.03
N ARG A 40 3.87 2.80 16.19
CA ARG A 40 3.40 1.72 15.32
C ARG A 40 3.14 2.23 13.90
N ALA A 41 2.50 3.39 13.75
CA ALA A 41 2.26 4.00 12.44
C ALA A 41 3.56 4.18 11.63
N HIS A 42 4.63 4.68 12.26
CA HIS A 42 5.92 4.86 11.59
C HIS A 42 6.62 3.56 11.17
N ARG A 43 6.18 2.39 11.63
CA ARG A 43 6.75 1.10 11.21
C ARG A 43 6.08 0.52 9.97
N LEU A 44 4.90 1.01 9.60
CA LEU A 44 4.11 0.46 8.50
C LEU A 44 4.87 0.43 7.15
N PRO A 45 5.62 1.47 6.74
CA PRO A 45 6.40 1.41 5.50
C PRO A 45 7.38 0.23 5.44
N ALA A 46 8.07 -0.04 6.56
CA ALA A 46 9.03 -1.13 6.62
C ALA A 46 8.34 -2.51 6.61
N MET A 47 7.10 -2.58 7.07
CA MET A 47 6.27 -3.79 7.02
C MET A 47 5.69 -4.04 5.62
N ASP A 48 5.52 -2.99 4.82
CA ASP A 48 4.98 -3.03 3.47
C ASP A 48 6.03 -3.38 2.40
N GLU A 49 7.27 -2.93 2.60
CA GLU A 49 8.39 -3.16 1.68
C GLU A 49 8.56 -4.65 1.21
N PRO A 50 8.34 -5.69 2.03
CA PRO A 50 8.30 -7.08 1.53
C PRO A 50 7.22 -7.34 0.47
N ILE A 51 6.02 -6.75 0.59
CA ILE A 51 4.92 -6.87 -0.37
C ILE A 51 5.34 -6.24 -1.70
N ASP A 52 5.91 -5.03 -1.67
CA ASP A 52 6.40 -4.35 -2.87
C ASP A 52 7.48 -5.16 -3.59
N ARG A 53 8.41 -5.76 -2.83
CA ARG A 53 9.44 -6.63 -3.41
C ARG A 53 8.84 -7.82 -4.13
N LEU A 54 7.82 -8.45 -3.55
CA LEU A 54 7.14 -9.58 -4.15
C LEU A 54 6.38 -9.17 -5.41
N ASP A 55 5.65 -8.04 -5.41
CA ASP A 55 4.96 -7.53 -6.62
C ASP A 55 5.95 -7.24 -7.76
N ARG A 56 7.09 -6.60 -7.46
CA ARG A 56 8.15 -6.37 -8.46
C ARG A 56 8.67 -7.67 -9.08
N GLY A 57 8.67 -8.78 -8.31
CA GLY A 57 9.05 -10.11 -8.78
C GLY A 57 7.98 -10.79 -9.66
N MET A 58 6.70 -10.46 -9.49
CA MET A 58 5.59 -11.15 -10.16
C MET A 58 5.61 -11.01 -11.67
N LEU A 59 6.01 -9.86 -12.22
CA LEU A 59 6.12 -9.69 -13.67
C LEU A 59 7.11 -10.69 -14.29
N ALA A 60 8.23 -10.96 -13.62
CA ALA A 60 9.21 -11.93 -14.10
C ALA A 60 8.63 -13.35 -14.13
N GLU A 61 7.80 -13.72 -13.15
CA GLU A 61 7.09 -15.02 -13.15
C GLU A 61 6.09 -15.13 -14.29
N VAL A 62 5.30 -14.08 -14.56
CA VAL A 62 4.37 -14.06 -15.70
C VAL A 62 5.12 -14.22 -17.02
N MET A 63 6.27 -13.55 -17.17
CA MET A 63 7.08 -13.67 -18.39
C MET A 63 7.67 -15.07 -18.56
N ARG A 64 8.02 -15.77 -17.47
CA ARG A 64 8.43 -17.18 -17.53
C ARG A 64 7.31 -18.10 -18.03
N ALA A 65 6.04 -17.79 -17.73
CA ALA A 65 4.89 -18.54 -18.22
C ALA A 65 4.63 -18.38 -19.74
N SER A 66 5.29 -17.44 -20.42
CA SER A 66 5.02 -17.10 -21.83
C SER A 66 5.14 -18.25 -22.82
N ALA A 67 5.97 -19.27 -22.51
CA ALA A 67 6.15 -20.45 -23.34
C ALA A 67 4.91 -21.37 -23.37
N ASN A 68 4.00 -21.27 -22.40
CA ASN A 68 2.79 -22.08 -22.32
C ASN A 68 1.55 -21.18 -22.21
N ARG A 69 0.74 -21.13 -23.28
CA ARG A 69 -0.46 -20.28 -23.35
C ARG A 69 -1.41 -20.48 -22.17
N ALA A 70 -1.66 -21.72 -21.74
CA ALA A 70 -2.60 -21.99 -20.65
C ALA A 70 -2.07 -21.50 -19.29
N VAL A 71 -0.75 -21.60 -19.06
CA VAL A 71 -0.10 -21.06 -17.85
C VAL A 71 -0.10 -19.53 -17.90
N LEU A 72 0.20 -18.93 -19.06
CA LEU A 72 0.19 -17.48 -19.23
C LEU A 72 -1.19 -16.87 -18.99
N GLU A 73 -2.25 -17.48 -19.55
CA GLU A 73 -3.64 -17.05 -19.34
C GLU A 73 -4.04 -17.10 -17.85
N TRP A 74 -3.46 -18.01 -17.09
CA TRP A 74 -3.66 -18.09 -15.64
C TRP A 74 -2.77 -17.10 -14.87
N ALA A 75 -1.52 -16.89 -15.29
CA ALA A 75 -0.57 -16.04 -14.58
C ALA A 75 -0.92 -14.54 -14.67
N ILE A 76 -1.50 -14.08 -15.78
CA ILE A 76 -1.92 -12.68 -15.96
C ILE A 76 -2.89 -12.21 -14.86
N PRO A 77 -4.02 -12.88 -14.58
CA PRO A 77 -4.90 -12.46 -13.49
C PRO A 77 -4.28 -12.64 -12.10
N MET A 78 -3.31 -13.53 -11.91
CA MET A 78 -2.56 -13.63 -10.65
C MET A 78 -1.64 -12.43 -10.44
N HIS A 79 -1.02 -11.90 -11.50
CA HIS A 79 -0.29 -10.63 -11.43
C HIS A 79 -1.19 -9.46 -11.04
N LEU A 80 -2.41 -9.41 -11.59
CA LEU A 80 -3.39 -8.41 -11.16
C LEU A 80 -3.78 -8.58 -9.70
N ALA A 81 -3.92 -9.82 -9.21
CA ALA A 81 -4.18 -10.07 -7.80
C ALA A 81 -3.03 -9.57 -6.91
N ALA A 82 -1.76 -9.84 -7.28
CA ALA A 82 -0.59 -9.32 -6.57
C ALA A 82 -0.58 -7.79 -6.50
N ARG A 83 -0.81 -7.10 -7.63
CA ARG A 83 -0.91 -5.63 -7.64
C ARG A 83 -2.03 -5.08 -6.76
N LEU A 84 -3.15 -5.79 -6.65
CA LEU A 84 -4.23 -5.38 -5.76
C LEU A 84 -3.86 -5.56 -4.28
N ILE A 85 -3.03 -6.57 -3.97
CA ILE A 85 -2.50 -6.77 -2.61
C ILE A 85 -1.48 -5.69 -2.25
N GLU A 86 -0.57 -5.33 -3.16
CA GLU A 86 0.38 -4.22 -2.96
C GLU A 86 -0.35 -2.90 -2.69
N ARG A 87 -1.39 -2.57 -3.45
CA ARG A 87 -2.25 -1.40 -3.15
C ARG A 87 -2.94 -1.43 -1.79
N VAL A 88 -3.26 -2.62 -1.26
CA VAL A 88 -3.78 -2.73 0.11
C VAL A 88 -2.69 -2.33 1.12
N GLY A 89 -1.44 -2.66 0.82
CA GLY A 89 -0.27 -2.25 1.57
C GLY A 89 -0.06 -0.74 1.58
N ASP A 90 -0.01 -0.12 0.40
CA ASP A 90 0.05 1.35 0.24
C ASP A 90 -1.05 2.05 1.07
N HIS A 91 -2.30 1.58 0.96
CA HIS A 91 -3.41 2.16 1.71
C HIS A 91 -3.29 1.98 3.22
N ALA A 92 -2.63 0.91 3.69
CA ALA A 92 -2.33 0.74 5.10
C ALA A 92 -1.26 1.72 5.57
N VAL A 93 -0.26 2.03 4.74
CA VAL A 93 0.73 3.10 5.01
C VAL A 93 0.04 4.46 5.07
N ASP A 94 -0.82 4.80 4.10
CA ASP A 94 -1.63 6.03 4.10
C ASP A 94 -2.45 6.18 5.39
N MET A 95 -3.02 5.07 5.88
CA MET A 95 -3.74 5.06 7.16
C MET A 95 -2.81 5.43 8.31
N GLY A 96 -1.58 4.94 8.32
CA GLY A 96 -0.54 5.33 9.26
C GLY A 96 -0.24 6.83 9.25
N GLU A 97 -0.12 7.43 8.07
CA GLU A 97 0.14 8.87 7.92
C GLU A 97 -1.01 9.70 8.50
N ARG A 98 -2.26 9.25 8.28
CA ARG A 98 -3.44 9.85 8.89
C ARG A 98 -3.44 9.74 10.41
N VAL A 99 -2.94 8.64 10.98
CA VAL A 99 -2.70 8.52 12.43
C VAL A 99 -1.66 9.54 12.88
N GLY A 100 -0.57 9.70 12.12
CA GLY A 100 0.44 10.72 12.34
C GLY A 100 -0.15 12.12 12.44
N PHE A 101 -0.99 12.48 11.48
CA PHE A 101 -1.71 13.75 11.48
C PHE A 101 -2.67 13.87 12.67
N LEU A 102 -3.45 12.83 12.97
CA LEU A 102 -4.43 12.85 14.06
C LEU A 102 -3.77 13.10 15.43
N VAL A 103 -2.56 12.59 15.65
CA VAL A 103 -1.83 12.72 16.92
C VAL A 103 -1.07 14.05 17.01
N THR A 104 -0.45 14.47 15.91
CA THR A 104 0.50 15.61 15.92
C THR A 104 -0.10 16.92 15.41
N GLY A 105 -1.20 16.87 14.67
CA GLY A 105 -1.77 17.99 13.94
C GLY A 105 -0.98 18.41 12.69
N VAL A 106 0.07 17.66 12.31
CA VAL A 106 0.93 17.97 11.16
C VAL A 106 0.98 16.77 10.23
N PHE A 107 0.59 16.97 8.97
CA PHE A 107 0.63 15.91 7.97
C PHE A 107 2.07 15.73 7.49
N ARG A 108 2.51 14.47 7.43
CA ARG A 108 3.82 14.06 6.90
C ARG A 108 3.63 12.73 6.20
N GLU A 109 4.12 12.66 4.97
CA GLU A 109 4.25 11.39 4.27
C GLU A 109 5.36 10.57 4.94
N PHE A 110 5.12 9.27 5.09
CA PHE A 110 6.09 8.33 5.66
C PHE A 110 7.05 7.82 4.58
N THR A 111 6.58 7.75 3.35
CA THR A 111 7.34 7.35 2.17
C THR A 111 7.28 8.47 1.14
N ASP A 112 8.41 9.17 0.97
CA ASP A 112 8.55 10.24 -0.01
C ASP A 112 8.68 9.62 -1.41
N ALA A 113 7.55 9.33 -2.06
CA ALA A 113 7.54 8.81 -3.43
C ALA A 113 7.68 9.92 -4.48
N SER A 114 7.43 11.20 -4.12
CA SER A 114 7.63 12.33 -5.03
C SER A 114 7.50 13.70 -4.34
N HIS A 115 8.65 14.31 -4.05
CA HIS A 115 8.95 15.74 -3.77
C HIS A 115 9.23 16.12 -2.31
N ASP A 116 10.24 16.99 -2.17
CA ASP A 116 10.58 17.71 -0.94
C ASP A 116 9.33 18.23 -0.22
N VAL A 117 9.20 17.86 1.06
CA VAL A 117 8.10 18.24 1.97
C VAL A 117 7.78 19.73 1.87
N VAL A 118 6.74 20.10 1.11
CA VAL A 118 6.16 21.45 1.16
C VAL A 118 5.21 21.49 2.35
N VAL A 119 5.71 21.97 3.49
CA VAL A 119 4.88 22.27 4.66
C VAL A 119 3.98 23.46 4.30
N HIS A 120 2.77 23.20 3.80
CA HIS A 120 1.74 24.24 3.68
C HIS A 120 1.21 24.59 5.06
N ARG A 121 1.75 25.66 5.65
CA ARG A 121 1.15 26.32 6.82
C ARG A 121 -0.18 26.92 6.37
N TRP A 122 -1.29 26.38 6.88
CA TRP A 122 -2.60 27.00 6.71
C TRP A 122 -2.61 28.38 7.37
N GLU A 123 -2.84 29.43 6.57
CA GLU A 123 -3.14 30.78 7.07
C GLU A 123 -4.64 31.00 6.95
N PRO A 124 -5.37 31.29 8.05
CA PRO A 124 -6.79 31.55 7.96
C PRO A 124 -7.03 32.83 7.14
N PRO A 125 -8.15 32.91 6.40
CA PRO A 125 -8.50 34.10 5.65
C PRO A 125 -8.62 35.30 6.61
N ARG A 126 -8.03 36.44 6.23
CA ARG A 126 -8.18 37.68 6.97
C ARG A 126 -9.63 38.12 6.83
N LEU A 127 -10.39 38.04 7.93
CA LEU A 127 -11.67 38.72 8.03
C LEU A 127 -11.38 40.22 8.00
N ASP A 128 -11.54 40.83 6.85
CA ASP A 128 -11.59 42.27 6.67
C ASP A 128 -12.84 42.79 7.40
N ALA A 129 -12.60 43.35 8.58
CA ALA A 129 -13.58 44.18 9.27
C ALA A 129 -13.79 45.47 8.45
N GLY A 130 -14.61 45.39 7.41
CA GLY A 130 -14.80 46.52 6.49
C GLY A 130 -15.93 46.29 5.50
N GLY A 131 -17.18 46.34 5.97
CA GLY A 131 -18.34 46.26 5.08
C GLY A 131 -19.66 46.55 5.78
N MET A 132 -19.70 47.62 6.59
CA MET A 132 -20.94 48.18 7.10
C MET A 132 -21.30 49.37 6.19
N CYS A 133 -22.17 49.14 5.22
CA CYS A 133 -23.09 50.10 4.61
C CYS A 133 -24.06 49.37 3.68
#